data_AF-A0A9P6ST16-F1
#
_entry.id   AF-A0A9P6ST16-F1
#
_cell.length_a   1.000
_cell.length_b   1.000
_cell.length_c   1.000
_cell.angle_alpha   90.00
_cell.angle_beta   90.00
_cell.angle_gamma   90.00
#
_symmetry.space_group_name_H-M   'P 1'
#
loop_
_entity.id
_entity.type
_entity.pdbx_description
1 polymer ?
#
loop_
_entity_poly.entity_id
_entity_poly.type
_entity_poly.pdbx_seq_one_letter_code
_entity_poly.pdbx_strand_id
1 'polypeptide(L)'
;MNASGRGGGGGGGGHSTGRIICYKCGAANHFSRDCKAIGVKCYNCNGFGHVSRDCPEGPKTQVCYKCQQEGHISRDCTLAQDQDPAQA
;
A
#
# COMPACT_ATOMS: atom_id res chain seq x y z
N MET A 1 -43.09 13.71 25.71
CA MET A 1 -42.41 13.07 24.57
C MET A 1 -41.87 14.17 23.66
N ASN A 2 -40.76 13.88 22.97
CA ASN A 2 -40.23 14.53 21.76
C ASN A 2 -38.89 15.25 21.89
N ALA A 3 -38.08 14.97 20.86
CA ALA A 3 -36.82 15.57 20.44
C ALA A 3 -35.56 15.19 21.22
N SER A 4 -35.21 13.92 21.07
CA SER A 4 -33.84 13.44 20.90
C SER A 4 -33.03 14.38 19.98
N GLY A 5 -31.99 15.01 20.50
CA GLY A 5 -31.01 15.77 19.73
C GLY A 5 -29.59 15.31 20.05
N ARG A 6 -29.30 14.03 19.82
CA ARG A 6 -27.93 13.48 19.84
C ARG A 6 -27.39 13.45 18.40
N GLY A 7 -26.17 13.97 18.23
CA GLY A 7 -25.29 13.76 17.07
C GLY A 7 -24.17 14.79 17.14
N GLY A 8 -22.98 14.49 17.67
CA GLY A 8 -22.06 13.44 17.20
C GLY A 8 -21.37 14.00 15.94
N GLY A 9 -20.19 14.62 16.01
CA GLY A 9 -18.93 14.03 16.46
C GLY A 9 -18.34 13.19 15.32
N GLY A 10 -17.28 13.68 14.66
CA GLY A 10 -16.59 12.88 13.63
C GLY A 10 -15.58 13.65 12.81
N GLY A 11 -14.41 13.90 13.38
CA GLY A 11 -13.22 14.27 12.60
C GLY A 11 -12.73 13.10 11.74
N GLY A 12 -11.95 13.43 10.72
CA GLY A 12 -11.19 12.46 9.91
C GLY A 12 -10.76 13.15 8.63
N GLY A 13 -9.50 13.17 8.23
CA GLY A 13 -8.28 12.53 8.68
C GLY A 13 -7.27 12.86 7.58
N GLY A 14 -6.07 13.28 7.96
CA GLY A 14 -5.15 14.02 7.11
C GLY A 14 -4.81 13.37 5.77
N HIS A 15 -4.85 14.19 4.72
CA HIS A 15 -3.88 14.12 3.65
C HIS A 15 -3.08 15.41 3.68
N SER A 16 -2.24 15.52 4.71
CA SER A 16 -1.32 16.62 4.94
C SER A 16 -0.37 16.72 3.76
N THR A 17 -0.64 17.59 2.78
CA THR A 17 0.37 18.32 1.96
C THR A 17 1.62 17.53 1.52
N GLY A 18 1.48 16.22 1.26
CA GLY A 18 2.59 15.28 1.21
C GLY A 18 2.30 14.22 0.17
N ARG A 19 3.05 14.29 -0.94
CA ARG A 19 3.10 13.35 -2.08
C ARG A 19 1.79 12.61 -2.35
N ILE A 20 0.98 13.19 -3.23
CA ILE A 20 -0.19 12.53 -3.82
C ILE A 20 0.31 11.30 -4.60
N ILE A 21 0.09 10.10 -4.03
CA ILE A 21 0.42 8.80 -4.62
C ILE A 21 -0.88 8.02 -4.79
N CYS A 22 -1.10 7.50 -5.99
CA CYS A 22 -2.24 6.69 -6.33
C CYS A 22 -2.10 5.27 -5.77
N TYR A 23 -3.06 4.82 -4.96
CA TYR A 23 -3.07 3.47 -4.40
C TYR A 23 -3.60 2.40 -5.37
N LYS A 24 -4.07 2.79 -6.56
CA LYS A 24 -4.43 1.81 -7.60
C LYS A 24 -3.22 1.39 -8.41
N CYS A 25 -2.36 2.33 -8.79
CA CYS A 25 -1.22 2.04 -9.67
C CYS A 25 0.16 2.29 -9.04
N GLY A 26 0.22 2.96 -7.89
CA GLY A 26 1.48 3.35 -7.22
C GLY A 26 2.13 4.62 -7.77
N ALA A 27 1.54 5.28 -8.77
CA ALA A 27 2.12 6.47 -9.38
C ALA A 27 1.83 7.74 -8.57
N ALA A 28 2.79 8.66 -8.54
CA ALA A 28 2.60 9.99 -7.95
C ALA A 28 1.87 10.94 -8.93
N ASN A 29 1.40 12.07 -8.43
CA ASN A 29 0.72 13.18 -9.15
C ASN A 29 -0.78 13.06 -9.39
N HIS A 30 -1.43 11.94 -9.05
CA HIS A 30 -2.89 11.82 -9.16
C HIS A 30 -3.49 10.96 -8.05
N PHE A 31 -4.79 11.15 -7.81
CA PHE A 31 -5.54 10.37 -6.83
C PHE A 31 -6.06 9.07 -7.44
N SER A 32 -6.35 8.09 -6.57
CA SER A 32 -6.95 6.79 -6.95
C SER A 32 -8.26 6.92 -7.74
N ARG A 33 -8.94 8.07 -7.67
CA ARG A 33 -10.18 8.39 -8.39
C ARG A 33 -9.92 8.81 -9.83
N ASP A 34 -8.84 9.57 -10.05
CA ASP A 34 -8.36 10.05 -11.35
C ASP A 34 -7.42 9.05 -12.05
N CYS A 35 -7.16 7.91 -11.40
CA CYS A 35 -6.29 6.90 -11.94
C CYS A 35 -6.89 6.25 -13.19
N LYS A 36 -6.24 6.47 -14.34
CA LYS A 36 -6.62 5.89 -15.63
C LYS A 36 -6.06 4.47 -15.86
N ALA A 37 -5.40 3.88 -14.86
CA ALA A 37 -4.87 2.53 -14.96
C ALA A 37 -6.02 1.51 -15.05
N ILE A 38 -5.88 0.54 -15.94
CA ILE A 38 -6.81 -0.58 -16.11
C ILE A 38 -6.57 -1.56 -14.95
N GLY A 39 -7.19 -1.27 -13.81
CA GLY A 39 -7.16 -2.13 -12.63
C GLY A 39 -6.14 -1.74 -11.57
N VAL A 40 -6.23 -2.43 -10.44
CA VAL A 40 -5.33 -2.26 -9.31
C VAL A 40 -4.07 -3.09 -9.53
N LYS A 41 -2.92 -2.51 -9.18
CA LYS A 41 -1.63 -3.16 -9.21
C LYS A 41 -1.48 -4.02 -7.95
N CYS A 42 -1.13 -5.27 -8.14
CA CYS A 42 -0.75 -6.17 -7.09
C CYS A 42 0.61 -5.77 -6.52
N TYR A 43 0.69 -5.48 -5.22
CA TYR A 43 1.97 -5.16 -4.56
C TYR A 43 2.81 -6.41 -4.25
N ASN A 44 2.33 -7.58 -4.66
CA ASN A 44 2.99 -8.86 -4.41
C ASN A 44 3.70 -9.39 -5.67
N CYS A 45 3.00 -9.39 -6.82
CA CYS A 45 3.55 -9.86 -8.09
C CYS A 45 3.75 -8.75 -9.14
N ASN A 46 3.47 -7.49 -8.80
CA ASN A 46 3.44 -6.36 -9.75
C ASN A 46 2.44 -6.52 -10.92
N GLY A 47 1.61 -7.56 -10.92
CA GLY A 47 0.54 -7.75 -11.89
C GLY A 47 -0.59 -6.73 -11.75
N PHE A 48 -1.48 -6.67 -12.75
CA PHE A 48 -2.64 -5.77 -12.75
C PHE A 48 -3.94 -6.58 -12.72
N GLY A 49 -4.99 -5.97 -12.16
CA GLY A 49 -6.32 -6.57 -12.07
C GLY A 49 -6.67 -7.19 -10.71
N HIS A 50 -5.70 -7.31 -9.80
CA HIS A 50 -5.90 -7.84 -8.45
C HIS A 50 -4.95 -7.16 -7.44
N VAL A 51 -5.29 -7.22 -6.15
CA VAL A 51 -4.44 -6.72 -5.05
C VAL A 51 -3.60 -7.85 -4.45
N SER A 52 -2.59 -7.54 -3.64
CA SER A 52 -1.76 -8.55 -2.96
C SER A 52 -2.54 -9.62 -2.19
N ARG A 53 -3.72 -9.27 -1.67
CA ARG A 53 -4.63 -10.18 -0.96
C ARG A 53 -5.34 -11.18 -1.87
N ASP A 54 -5.51 -10.82 -3.13
CA ASP A 54 -6.17 -11.60 -4.18
C ASP A 54 -5.15 -12.11 -5.19
N CYS A 55 -3.86 -12.11 -4.81
CA CYS A 55 -2.79 -12.53 -5.69
C CYS A 55 -2.83 -14.05 -5.87
N PRO A 56 -2.96 -14.55 -7.11
CA PRO A 56 -3.03 -15.99 -7.37
C PRO A 56 -1.71 -16.70 -7.07
N GLU A 57 -0.59 -15.97 -7.07
CA GLU A 57 0.72 -16.50 -6.67
C GLU A 57 0.85 -16.74 -5.15
N GLY A 58 -0.21 -16.45 -4.37
CA GLY A 58 -0.19 -16.54 -2.91
C GLY A 58 0.59 -15.39 -2.27
N PRO A 59 0.48 -15.16 -0.94
CA PRO A 59 1.25 -14.13 -0.27
C PRO A 59 2.75 -14.46 -0.41
N LYS A 60 3.53 -13.67 -1.16
CA LYS A 60 4.99 -13.77 -1.02
C LYS A 60 5.29 -13.44 0.43
N THR A 61 6.20 -14.22 1.02
CA THR A 61 6.78 -13.96 2.34
C THR A 61 7.01 -12.46 2.49
N GLN A 62 6.74 -11.88 3.66
CA GLN A 62 6.84 -10.42 3.85
C GLN A 62 8.24 -9.97 3.40
N VAL A 63 8.35 -9.39 2.19
CA VAL A 63 9.63 -8.94 1.62
C VAL A 63 9.71 -7.44 1.77
N CYS A 64 10.83 -6.93 2.28
CA CYS A 64 11.03 -5.51 2.42
C CYS A 64 11.17 -4.90 1.01
N TYR A 65 10.27 -4.00 0.62
CA TYR A 65 10.39 -3.27 -0.65
C TYR A 65 11.55 -2.26 -0.69
N LYS A 66 12.33 -2.16 0.39
CA LYS A 66 13.48 -1.26 0.57
C LYS A 66 14.82 -2.00 0.39
N CYS A 67 14.95 -3.22 0.92
CA CYS A 67 16.18 -4.04 0.84
C CYS A 67 15.99 -5.39 0.13
N GLN A 68 14.78 -5.70 -0.33
CA GLN A 68 14.44 -6.94 -1.02
C GLN A 68 14.61 -8.25 -0.21
N GLN A 69 14.81 -8.17 1.12
CA GLN A 69 14.90 -9.34 1.99
C GLN A 69 13.55 -9.81 2.52
N GLU A 70 13.42 -11.12 2.69
CA GLU A 70 12.24 -11.77 3.28
C GLU A 70 12.27 -11.76 4.82
N GLY A 71 11.09 -11.81 5.44
CA GLY A 71 10.89 -11.84 6.89
C GLY A 71 10.44 -10.53 7.51
N HIS A 72 10.42 -9.42 6.76
CA HIS A 72 9.94 -8.10 7.22
C HIS A 72 9.49 -7.21 6.05
N ILE A 73 8.72 -6.15 6.32
CA ILE A 73 8.27 -5.17 5.30
C ILE A 73 9.04 -3.85 5.38
N SER A 74 8.91 -2.97 4.38
CA SER A 74 9.58 -1.65 4.36
C SER A 74 9.37 -0.78 5.59
N ARG A 75 8.32 -1.04 6.38
CA ARG A 75 8.05 -0.35 7.65
C ARG A 75 8.85 -0.90 8.83
N ASP A 76 9.14 -2.20 8.80
CA ASP A 76 9.93 -2.95 9.79
C ASP A 76 11.38 -3.20 9.30
N CYS A 77 11.77 -2.52 8.23
CA CYS A 77 13.07 -2.67 7.59
C CYS A 77 14.13 -1.94 8.41
N THR A 78 14.80 -2.69 9.28
CA THR A 78 15.94 -2.24 10.09
C THR A 78 17.24 -2.20 9.29
N LEU A 79 17.26 -2.90 8.14
CA LEU A 79 18.44 -3.17 7.31
C LEU A 79 18.53 -2.23 6.10
N ALA A 80 18.84 -0.96 6.33
CA ALA A 80 19.35 -0.11 5.25
C ALA A 80 20.68 -0.63 4.65
N GLN A 81 21.28 -1.70 5.18
CA GLN A 81 22.56 -2.24 4.73
C GLN A 81 22.60 -3.78 4.89
N ASP A 82 23.05 -4.42 3.82
CA ASP A 82 23.74 -5.72 3.78
C ASP A 82 22.88 -7.00 3.71
N GLN A 83 23.39 -7.96 2.92
CA GLN A 83 22.85 -9.27 2.54
C GLN A 83 21.98 -9.25 1.27
N ASP A 84 22.67 -9.02 0.16
CA ASP A 84 22.38 -9.54 -1.16
C ASP A 84 22.67 -11.06 -1.17
N PRO A 85 21.68 -11.93 -1.41
CA PRO A 85 21.94 -13.32 -1.74
C PRO A 85 22.07 -13.47 -3.26
N ALA A 86 23.01 -12.77 -3.90
CA ALA A 86 23.62 -13.31 -5.12
C ALA A 86 24.51 -14.49 -4.68
N GLN A 87 23.85 -15.60 -4.40
CA GLN A 87 24.47 -16.88 -4.16
C GLN A 87 24.91 -17.51 -5.50
N ALA A 88 26.14 -18.03 -5.46
CA ALA A 88 26.81 -18.99 -6.36
C ALA A 88 27.75 -18.41 -7.42
#